data_AF-A0A422P3Z6-F1
#
_entry.id   AF-A0A422P3Z6-F1
#
_cell.length_a   1.000
_cell.length_b   1.000
_cell.length_c   1.000
_cell.angle_alpha   90.00
_cell.angle_beta   90.00
_cell.angle_gamma   90.00
#
_symmetry.space_group_name_H-M   'P 1'
#
loop_
_entity.id
_entity.type
_entity.pdbx_description
1 polymer ?
#
loop_
_entity_poly.entity_id
_entity_poly.type
_entity_poly.pdbx_seq_one_letter_code
_entity_poly.pdbx_strand_id
1 'polypeptide(L)'
;MMEIGTMVLHDDVPNVTWKRYLLPEDEVIQHDLVVAAYSLSEIATAENRRQVVQQLWKMTKGVLVLVEFANLNNFNLLMEARDCLLEEKDVGLWDWQPTIVGPCPHEQRCPLRHCKAGVKRKRMRICSTEAQYRATFVEVWARHMPLKIGVEPISYLIFARNELVPERALRRQEQMKKAEEAKQQERDAKQRELYKAALAVKDVVFERLSDEALHRPETGVPSPLQHNPSVEEAKPLTPLEAALQDGAVSTGEVGHMPTDVPRLVKTGNTRHNKLIFPLQMPPATHKFNRAFVDAGYQRQRAITPAEMLVVRQEVGQMRRRVMRMASKYMRVVRDPQCRGKVQADFCTPDGDLVSGRVYRRFYGDRNRVSAHSTMRWQHIGGWKLLKRIKRGSLFPHDVPLYAVTKHPQVDFPNTLIDVRHSTVEQTAMQHNDPLLLVETPDDQLSREELRLKRRAQRDAELQQKVEGKLEELFGAKIKQDANMGGGRIDSRRVITEQEWADAVRRAKIRTIQHTKNAVPFAAKRRAAQRAMQVRRRNVKREMASNRRR
;
A
#
# COMPACT_ATOMS: atom_id res chain seq x y z
N MET A 1 11.89 19.54 -23.16
CA MET A 1 11.47 19.63 -21.75
C MET A 1 12.37 20.57 -20.95
N MET A 2 13.71 20.45 -21.00
CA MET A 2 14.63 21.28 -20.20
C MET A 2 14.51 22.79 -20.49
N GLU A 3 14.47 23.20 -21.75
CA GLU A 3 14.32 24.63 -22.13
C GLU A 3 13.02 25.24 -21.59
N ILE A 4 11.89 24.58 -21.83
CA ILE A 4 10.58 25.00 -21.30
C ILE A 4 10.59 25.01 -19.76
N GLY A 5 11.18 24.00 -19.13
CA GLY A 5 11.32 23.96 -17.67
C GLY A 5 12.14 25.12 -17.12
N THR A 6 13.19 25.53 -17.84
CA THR A 6 14.01 26.70 -17.49
C THR A 6 13.18 27.98 -17.60
N MET A 7 12.40 28.15 -18.68
CA MET A 7 11.48 29.28 -18.81
C MET A 7 10.43 29.34 -17.69
N VAL A 8 9.94 28.19 -17.20
CA VAL A 8 8.97 28.18 -16.11
C VAL A 8 9.61 28.52 -14.77
N LEU A 9 10.80 27.99 -14.48
CA LEU A 9 11.40 28.11 -13.15
C LEU A 9 12.23 29.39 -12.96
N HIS A 10 12.79 29.98 -14.02
CA HIS A 10 13.72 31.11 -13.87
C HIS A 10 13.11 32.36 -13.21
N ASP A 11 11.79 32.56 -13.33
CA ASP A 11 11.08 33.72 -12.77
C ASP A 11 10.89 33.61 -11.25
N ASP A 12 10.52 32.43 -10.74
CA ASP A 12 10.15 32.22 -9.33
C ASP A 12 11.22 31.50 -8.51
N VAL A 13 12.08 30.70 -9.15
CA VAL A 13 13.08 29.85 -8.48
C VAL A 13 14.47 30.15 -9.06
N PRO A 14 15.23 31.08 -8.46
CA PRO A 14 16.57 31.41 -8.94
C PRO A 14 17.57 30.28 -8.63
N ASN A 15 18.70 30.26 -9.35
CA ASN A 15 19.86 29.38 -9.11
C ASN A 15 19.58 27.86 -9.23
N VAL A 16 18.81 27.47 -10.24
CA VAL A 16 18.54 26.05 -10.54
C VAL A 16 19.61 25.45 -11.45
N THR A 17 20.27 24.39 -10.98
CA THR A 17 21.24 23.63 -11.77
C THR A 17 20.56 22.52 -12.56
N TRP A 18 20.59 22.61 -13.89
CA TRP A 18 19.99 21.62 -14.79
C TRP A 18 20.98 20.50 -15.15
N LYS A 19 20.85 19.35 -14.49
CA LYS A 19 21.57 18.12 -14.88
C LYS A 19 20.82 17.39 -15.99
N ARG A 20 21.56 16.91 -17.01
CA ARG A 20 20.99 16.18 -18.16
C ARG A 20 20.76 14.70 -17.87
N TYR A 21 21.65 14.10 -17.08
CA TYR A 21 21.64 12.69 -16.75
C TYR A 21 21.88 12.53 -15.26
N LEU A 22 21.36 11.42 -14.72
CA LEU A 22 21.67 10.93 -13.39
C LEU A 22 22.79 9.90 -13.56
N LEU A 23 24.02 10.25 -13.16
CA LEU A 23 25.16 9.33 -13.23
C LEU A 23 25.31 8.60 -11.89
N PRO A 24 25.81 7.36 -11.83
CA PRO A 24 26.04 6.65 -10.57
C PRO A 24 26.89 7.43 -9.55
N GLU A 25 27.84 8.24 -10.03
CA GLU A 25 28.71 9.09 -9.21
C GLU A 25 27.94 10.20 -8.48
N ASP A 26 26.76 10.60 -8.98
CA ASP A 26 25.92 11.62 -8.35
C ASP A 26 25.32 11.15 -7.02
N GLU A 27 25.35 9.84 -6.71
CA GLU A 27 24.82 9.26 -5.46
C GLU A 27 25.48 9.86 -4.19
N VAL A 28 26.71 10.35 -4.33
CA VAL A 28 27.47 10.98 -3.23
C VAL A 28 26.84 12.30 -2.80
N ILE A 29 26.12 12.98 -3.69
CA ILE A 29 25.50 14.27 -3.41
C ILE A 29 24.17 14.03 -2.71
N GLN A 30 24.11 14.54 -1.49
CA GLN A 30 23.00 14.33 -0.58
C GLN A 30 22.05 15.52 -0.57
N HIS A 31 20.76 15.27 -0.80
CA HIS A 31 19.69 16.25 -0.89
C HIS A 31 18.62 16.05 0.19
N ASP A 32 18.09 17.15 0.75
CA ASP A 32 17.06 17.08 1.79
C ASP A 32 15.71 16.57 1.26
N LEU A 33 15.41 16.87 0.00
CA LEU A 33 14.20 16.44 -0.70
C LEU A 33 14.57 15.97 -2.11
N VAL A 34 14.16 14.74 -2.43
CA VAL A 34 14.23 14.19 -3.80
C VAL A 34 12.81 13.90 -4.28
N VAL A 35 12.47 14.40 -5.46
CA VAL A 35 11.13 14.27 -6.04
C VAL A 35 11.23 13.61 -7.41
N ALA A 36 10.52 12.49 -7.59
CA ALA A 36 10.28 11.87 -8.88
C ALA A 36 8.79 11.97 -9.20
N ALA A 37 8.41 13.00 -9.95
CA ALA A 37 7.02 13.26 -10.35
C ALA A 37 6.81 12.85 -11.81
N TYR A 38 5.92 11.90 -12.07
CA TYR A 38 5.54 11.37 -13.39
C TYR A 38 6.75 10.97 -14.24
N SER A 39 7.76 10.39 -13.60
CA SER A 39 9.05 10.06 -14.23
C SER A 39 9.36 8.56 -14.22
N LEU A 40 8.81 7.80 -13.27
CA LEU A 40 9.08 6.36 -13.17
C LEU A 40 8.44 5.60 -14.33
N SER A 41 7.29 6.08 -14.83
CA SER A 41 6.64 5.52 -16.03
C SER A 41 7.46 5.69 -17.30
N GLU A 42 8.28 6.73 -17.39
CA GLU A 42 9.04 7.09 -18.60
C GLU A 42 10.34 6.28 -18.72
N ILE A 43 10.77 5.60 -17.67
CA ILE A 43 11.95 4.74 -17.68
C ILE A 43 11.57 3.38 -18.29
N ALA A 44 12.21 3.06 -19.41
CA ALA A 44 11.82 1.94 -20.27
C ALA A 44 11.99 0.55 -19.63
N THR A 45 13.13 0.28 -18.99
CA THR A 45 13.48 -1.06 -18.48
C THR A 45 13.26 -1.17 -16.97
N ALA A 46 12.77 -2.33 -16.53
CA ALA A 46 12.48 -2.59 -15.11
C ALA A 46 13.75 -2.59 -14.24
N GLU A 47 14.84 -3.13 -14.75
CA GLU A 47 16.14 -3.16 -14.06
C GLU A 47 16.67 -1.74 -13.81
N ASN A 48 16.64 -0.90 -14.84
CA ASN A 48 17.06 0.49 -14.71
C ASN A 48 16.16 1.27 -13.74
N ARG A 49 14.83 1.02 -13.75
CA ARG A 49 13.93 1.60 -12.75
C ARG A 49 14.33 1.23 -11.32
N ARG A 50 14.66 -0.04 -11.08
CA ARG A 50 15.09 -0.50 -9.75
C ARG A 50 16.36 0.21 -9.31
N GLN A 51 17.37 0.27 -10.18
CA GLN A 51 18.63 0.96 -9.92
C GLN A 51 18.43 2.45 -9.64
N VAL A 52 17.65 3.13 -10.48
CA VAL A 52 17.36 4.56 -10.30
C VAL A 52 16.62 4.82 -8.99
N VAL A 53 15.63 4.00 -8.62
CA VAL A 53 14.91 4.17 -7.35
C VAL A 53 15.84 4.02 -6.15
N GLN A 54 16.72 3.02 -6.17
CA GLN A 54 17.73 2.83 -5.12
C GLN A 54 18.70 4.02 -5.06
N GLN A 55 19.20 4.48 -6.21
CA GLN A 55 20.08 5.63 -6.29
C GLN A 55 19.41 6.90 -5.73
N LEU A 56 18.17 7.17 -6.13
CA LEU A 56 17.40 8.32 -5.64
C LEU A 56 17.21 8.28 -4.13
N TRP A 57 16.98 7.10 -3.56
CA TRP A 57 16.87 6.95 -2.11
C TRP A 57 18.19 7.22 -1.39
N LYS A 58 19.30 6.70 -1.90
CA LYS A 58 20.60 6.93 -1.29
C LYS A 58 21.02 8.40 -1.35
N MET A 59 20.61 9.15 -2.36
CA MET A 59 20.79 10.61 -2.44
C MET A 59 19.94 11.40 -1.43
N THR A 60 19.06 10.76 -0.66
CA THR A 60 18.15 11.46 0.27
C THR A 60 18.68 11.55 1.68
N LYS A 61 18.81 12.78 2.20
CA LYS A 61 18.94 13.04 3.64
C LYS A 61 17.60 13.02 4.34
N GLY A 62 16.59 13.64 3.73
CA GLY A 62 15.28 13.81 4.35
C GLY A 62 14.20 12.92 3.74
N VAL A 63 13.55 13.44 2.70
CA VAL A 63 12.31 12.88 2.15
C VAL A 63 12.47 12.52 0.68
N LEU A 64 12.00 11.33 0.30
CA LEU A 64 11.83 10.90 -1.08
C LEU A 64 10.34 10.88 -1.43
N VAL A 65 9.96 11.61 -2.48
CA VAL A 65 8.57 11.72 -2.95
C VAL A 65 8.47 11.14 -4.35
N LEU A 66 7.65 10.10 -4.48
CA LEU A 66 7.30 9.48 -5.76
C LEU A 66 5.84 9.80 -6.08
N VAL A 67 5.58 10.39 -7.24
CA VAL A 67 4.22 10.73 -7.71
C VAL A 67 4.04 10.19 -9.11
N GLU A 68 2.93 9.50 -9.34
CA GLU A 68 2.59 8.90 -10.61
C GLU A 68 1.09 9.05 -10.92
N PHE A 69 0.74 9.07 -12.20
CA PHE A 69 -0.67 9.08 -12.60
C PHE A 69 -1.36 7.78 -12.17
N ALA A 70 -2.62 7.84 -11.73
CA ALA A 70 -3.36 6.67 -11.28
C ALA A 70 -3.78 5.76 -12.44
N ASN A 71 -2.85 4.91 -12.89
CA ASN A 71 -3.06 3.86 -13.89
C ASN A 71 -2.66 2.49 -13.32
N LEU A 72 -3.13 1.40 -13.92
CA LEU A 72 -2.78 0.03 -13.51
C LEU A 72 -1.28 -0.25 -13.63
N ASN A 73 -0.68 0.19 -14.75
CA ASN A 73 0.76 0.03 -14.99
C ASN A 73 1.56 0.86 -13.99
N ASN A 74 1.31 2.16 -13.91
CA ASN A 74 2.05 3.08 -13.02
C ASN A 74 1.87 2.71 -11.54
N PHE A 75 0.68 2.25 -11.12
CA PHE A 75 0.48 1.75 -9.76
C PHE A 75 1.32 0.50 -9.49
N ASN A 76 1.43 -0.42 -10.46
CA ASN A 76 2.31 -1.57 -10.30
C ASN A 76 3.79 -1.14 -10.18
N LEU A 77 4.24 -0.19 -11.00
CA LEU A 77 5.60 0.37 -10.92
C LEU A 77 5.86 1.01 -9.55
N LEU A 78 4.91 1.78 -9.04
CA LEU A 78 5.03 2.44 -7.74
C LEU A 78 5.06 1.43 -6.58
N MET A 79 4.33 0.31 -6.70
CA MET A 79 4.38 -0.76 -5.71
C MET A 79 5.67 -1.59 -5.80
N GLU A 80 6.24 -1.79 -6.98
CA GLU A 80 7.57 -2.39 -7.14
C GLU A 80 8.66 -1.49 -6.54
N ALA A 81 8.60 -0.17 -6.79
CA ALA A 81 9.49 0.80 -6.16
C ALA A 81 9.32 0.80 -4.63
N ARG A 82 8.08 0.71 -4.14
CA ARG A 82 7.78 0.59 -2.71
C ARG A 82 8.46 -0.62 -2.09
N ASP A 83 8.30 -1.78 -2.70
CA ASP A 83 8.84 -3.03 -2.16
C ASP A 83 10.37 -3.01 -2.23
N CYS A 84 10.97 -2.54 -3.34
CA CYS A 84 12.42 -2.36 -3.47
C CYS A 84 13.03 -1.45 -2.39
N LEU A 85 12.36 -0.36 -2.03
CA LEU A 85 12.84 0.52 -0.96
C LEU A 85 12.67 -0.12 0.42
N LEU A 86 11.57 -0.85 0.64
CA LEU A 86 11.35 -1.54 1.91
C LEU A 86 12.30 -2.71 2.14
N GLU A 87 12.87 -3.32 1.09
CA GLU A 87 13.94 -4.32 1.19
C GLU A 87 15.21 -3.77 1.87
N GLU A 88 15.43 -2.46 1.89
CA GLU A 88 16.58 -1.82 2.54
C GLU A 88 16.39 -1.58 4.06
N LYS A 89 15.25 -1.97 4.64
CA LYS A 89 14.95 -1.73 6.07
C LYS A 89 15.89 -2.44 7.04
N ASP A 90 16.49 -3.57 6.69
CA ASP A 90 17.35 -4.31 7.62
C ASP A 90 18.85 -4.14 7.30
N VAL A 91 19.18 -3.15 6.46
CA VAL A 91 20.54 -2.86 6.03
C VAL A 91 21.05 -1.61 6.74
N GLY A 92 22.06 -1.76 7.60
CA GLY A 92 22.80 -0.65 8.19
C GLY A 92 22.13 0.02 9.40
N LEU A 93 22.31 1.34 9.52
CA LEU A 93 21.89 2.13 10.67
C LEU A 93 20.37 2.32 10.70
N TRP A 94 19.76 2.12 11.88
CA TRP A 94 18.30 2.24 12.03
C TRP A 94 17.75 3.62 11.69
N ASP A 95 18.46 4.69 12.03
CA ASP A 95 18.03 6.06 11.76
C ASP A 95 17.90 6.35 10.26
N TRP A 96 18.65 5.62 9.42
CA TRP A 96 18.66 5.79 7.97
C TRP A 96 17.70 4.86 7.23
N GLN A 97 16.96 4.01 7.93
CA GLN A 97 16.03 3.10 7.28
C GLN A 97 14.88 3.86 6.60
N PRO A 98 14.31 3.30 5.52
CA PRO A 98 13.16 3.90 4.85
C PRO A 98 11.89 3.69 5.65
N THR A 99 11.22 4.78 6.04
CA THR A 99 9.84 4.73 6.58
C THR A 99 8.83 5.34 5.64
N ILE A 100 7.68 4.68 5.53
CA ILE A 100 6.56 5.26 4.77
C ILE A 100 5.86 6.28 5.65
N VAL A 101 5.84 7.54 5.20
CA VAL A 101 5.08 8.64 5.83
C VAL A 101 3.64 8.66 5.30
N GLY A 102 3.45 8.32 4.02
CA GLY A 102 2.14 8.16 3.41
C GLY A 102 2.22 7.67 1.95
N PRO A 103 1.11 7.21 1.36
CA PRO A 103 -0.23 7.16 1.89
C PRO A 103 -0.53 5.92 2.75
N CYS A 104 0.21 4.83 2.63
CA CYS A 104 -0.05 3.61 3.41
C CYS A 104 0.46 3.80 4.84
N PRO A 105 -0.37 3.58 5.89
CA PRO A 105 0.05 3.73 7.29
C PRO A 105 0.83 2.50 7.80
N HIS A 106 0.89 1.46 6.96
CA HIS A 106 1.46 0.17 7.25
C HIS A 106 2.59 -0.12 6.25
N GLU A 107 3.51 -0.99 6.66
CA GLU A 107 4.72 -1.29 5.88
C GLU A 107 4.70 -2.68 5.26
N GLN A 108 3.69 -3.51 5.56
CA GLN A 108 3.45 -4.77 4.87
C GLN A 108 2.94 -4.54 3.44
N ARG A 109 2.81 -5.59 2.63
CA ARG A 109 2.23 -5.52 1.28
C ARG A 109 0.88 -4.79 1.26
N CYS A 110 0.60 -4.01 0.22
CA CYS A 110 -0.65 -3.24 0.12
C CYS A 110 -1.88 -4.19 0.04
N PRO A 111 -2.84 -4.12 0.99
CA PRO A 111 -3.99 -5.02 1.02
C PRO A 111 -4.92 -4.89 -0.18
N LEU A 112 -4.89 -3.73 -0.84
CA LEU A 112 -5.69 -3.48 -2.04
C LEU A 112 -5.06 -4.14 -3.29
N ARG A 113 -3.71 -4.17 -3.36
CA ARG A 113 -2.94 -4.91 -4.39
C ARG A 113 -3.16 -6.41 -4.30
N HIS A 114 -3.47 -6.93 -3.11
CA HIS A 114 -3.68 -8.35 -2.85
C HIS A 114 -5.14 -8.70 -2.50
N CYS A 115 -6.10 -7.81 -2.77
CA CYS A 115 -7.49 -8.09 -2.42
C CYS A 115 -8.15 -9.09 -3.38
N LYS A 116 -8.97 -9.99 -2.83
CA LYS A 116 -9.81 -10.93 -3.59
C LYS A 116 -10.66 -10.23 -4.66
N ALA A 117 -11.25 -9.09 -4.34
CA ALA A 117 -12.13 -8.36 -5.25
C ALA A 117 -11.39 -7.82 -6.48
N GLY A 118 -10.10 -7.51 -6.36
CA GLY A 118 -9.29 -6.93 -7.41
C GLY A 118 -8.97 -7.90 -8.55
N VAL A 119 -9.01 -9.22 -8.32
CA VAL A 119 -8.81 -10.23 -9.37
C VAL A 119 -9.79 -10.02 -10.53
N LYS A 120 -11.09 -9.92 -10.22
CA LYS A 120 -12.14 -9.71 -11.23
C LYS A 120 -12.43 -8.23 -11.53
N ARG A 121 -12.21 -7.33 -10.56
CA ARG A 121 -12.66 -5.92 -10.66
C ARG A 121 -11.48 -4.95 -10.74
N LYS A 122 -11.23 -4.38 -11.92
CA LYS A 122 -10.19 -3.36 -12.15
C LYS A 122 -10.27 -2.16 -11.19
N ARG A 123 -11.49 -1.73 -10.84
CA ARG A 123 -11.72 -0.62 -9.90
C ARG A 123 -11.19 -0.87 -8.48
N MET A 124 -10.92 -2.12 -8.09
CA MET A 124 -10.42 -2.51 -6.77
C MET A 124 -8.92 -2.85 -6.78
N ARG A 125 -8.15 -2.33 -7.74
CA ARG A 125 -6.72 -2.63 -7.87
C ARG A 125 -5.80 -1.49 -7.42
N ILE A 126 -6.21 -0.23 -7.61
CA ILE A 126 -5.35 0.95 -7.43
C ILE A 126 -5.61 1.61 -6.07
N CYS A 127 -4.56 1.74 -5.25
CA CYS A 127 -4.56 2.57 -4.04
C CYS A 127 -4.08 3.98 -4.39
N SER A 128 -5.01 4.89 -4.69
CA SER A 128 -4.71 6.24 -5.15
C SER A 128 -5.56 7.28 -4.44
N THR A 129 -5.23 8.55 -4.67
CA THR A 129 -6.06 9.70 -4.31
C THR A 129 -6.45 10.48 -5.58
N GLU A 130 -7.15 11.58 -5.41
CA GLU A 130 -7.51 12.50 -6.49
C GLU A 130 -7.36 13.95 -6.02
N ALA A 131 -6.74 14.76 -6.86
CA ALA A 131 -6.64 16.21 -6.69
C ALA A 131 -7.70 16.89 -7.57
N GLN A 132 -8.27 17.97 -7.06
CA GLN A 132 -9.21 18.81 -7.80
C GLN A 132 -8.54 20.13 -8.12
N TYR A 133 -8.69 20.60 -9.35
CA TYR A 133 -8.11 21.87 -9.81
C TYR A 133 -9.10 22.59 -10.73
N ARG A 134 -8.86 23.88 -10.97
CA ARG A 134 -9.64 24.64 -11.94
C ARG A 134 -9.10 24.31 -13.34
N ALA A 135 -9.92 23.69 -14.17
CA ALA A 135 -9.49 23.30 -15.52
C ALA A 135 -9.18 24.54 -16.37
N THR A 136 -8.17 24.43 -17.23
CA THR A 136 -7.78 25.48 -18.17
C THR A 136 -8.57 25.38 -19.47
N PHE A 137 -8.52 26.43 -20.29
CA PHE A 137 -9.19 26.42 -21.59
C PHE A 137 -8.67 25.31 -22.52
N VAL A 138 -7.39 24.94 -22.40
CA VAL A 138 -6.75 23.88 -23.21
C VAL A 138 -7.44 22.54 -22.98
N GLU A 139 -7.69 22.20 -21.72
CA GLU A 139 -8.36 20.94 -21.35
C GLU A 139 -9.83 20.93 -21.75
N VAL A 140 -10.53 22.04 -21.51
CA VAL A 140 -11.94 22.21 -21.88
C VAL A 140 -12.11 22.08 -23.39
N TRP A 141 -11.21 22.69 -24.16
CA TRP A 141 -11.17 22.60 -25.61
C TRP A 141 -10.87 21.17 -26.09
N ALA A 142 -9.80 20.55 -25.58
CA ALA A 142 -9.38 19.21 -26.00
C ALA A 142 -10.40 18.11 -25.62
N ARG A 143 -11.07 18.25 -24.48
CA ARG A 143 -12.11 17.29 -24.03
C ARG A 143 -13.51 17.63 -24.55
N HIS A 144 -13.68 18.77 -25.21
CA HIS A 144 -14.95 19.24 -25.74
C HIS A 144 -16.09 19.29 -24.69
N MET A 145 -15.73 19.56 -23.43
CA MET A 145 -16.67 19.65 -22.31
C MET A 145 -16.25 20.80 -21.37
N PRO A 146 -17.18 21.71 -20.98
CA PRO A 146 -16.88 22.84 -20.11
C PRO A 146 -16.75 22.42 -18.64
N LEU A 147 -15.70 21.66 -18.34
CA LEU A 147 -15.36 21.27 -16.98
C LEU A 147 -14.83 22.49 -16.23
N LYS A 148 -15.58 22.99 -15.23
CA LYS A 148 -15.06 24.04 -14.32
C LYS A 148 -14.04 23.48 -13.33
N ILE A 149 -14.22 22.22 -12.94
CA ILE A 149 -13.38 21.50 -11.98
C ILE A 149 -12.82 20.28 -12.70
N GLY A 150 -11.49 20.29 -12.90
CA GLY A 150 -10.71 19.15 -13.31
C GLY A 150 -10.47 18.20 -12.15
N VAL A 151 -10.32 16.91 -12.46
CA VAL A 151 -9.99 15.87 -11.48
C VAL A 151 -8.79 15.11 -12.00
N GLU A 152 -7.71 15.12 -11.22
CA GLU A 152 -6.49 14.40 -11.52
C GLU A 152 -6.29 13.26 -10.50
N PRO A 153 -6.49 12.00 -10.90
CA PRO A 153 -6.25 10.87 -10.02
C PRO A 153 -4.74 10.55 -10.00
N ILE A 154 -4.15 10.54 -8.81
CA ILE A 154 -2.71 10.35 -8.61
C ILE A 154 -2.43 9.26 -7.59
N SER A 155 -1.40 8.46 -7.84
CA SER A 155 -0.81 7.53 -6.88
C SER A 155 0.49 8.15 -6.41
N TYR A 156 0.68 8.27 -5.10
CA TYR A 156 1.88 8.88 -4.55
C TYR A 156 2.44 8.00 -3.44
N LEU A 157 3.70 8.20 -3.12
CA LEU A 157 4.41 7.52 -2.06
C LEU A 157 5.47 8.45 -1.48
N ILE A 158 5.49 8.58 -0.17
CA ILE A 158 6.39 9.45 0.57
C ILE A 158 7.19 8.57 1.52
N PHE A 159 8.49 8.54 1.31
CA PHE A 159 9.46 7.93 2.21
C PHE A 159 10.25 9.01 2.94
N ALA A 160 10.63 8.71 4.17
CA ALA A 160 11.54 9.54 4.96
C ALA A 160 12.49 8.64 5.75
N ARG A 161 13.63 9.20 6.17
CA ARG A 161 14.50 8.57 7.17
C ARG A 161 13.80 8.47 8.53
N ASN A 162 14.18 7.48 9.34
CA ASN A 162 13.56 7.26 10.66
C ASN A 162 13.81 8.44 11.61
N GLU A 163 14.96 9.12 11.50
CA GLU A 163 15.28 10.30 12.30
C GLU A 163 14.25 11.43 12.18
N LEU A 164 13.58 11.55 11.03
CA LEU A 164 12.54 12.57 10.79
C LEU A 164 11.20 12.22 11.45
N VAL A 165 11.02 10.98 11.91
CA VAL A 165 9.75 10.47 12.45
C VAL A 165 9.96 9.91 13.85
N PRO A 166 9.97 10.76 14.90
CA PRO A 166 10.22 10.33 16.29
C PRO A 166 9.26 9.26 16.81
N GLU A 167 8.04 9.19 16.25
CA GLU A 167 7.06 8.16 16.59
C GLU A 167 7.55 6.74 16.27
N ARG A 168 8.45 6.59 15.28
CA ARG A 168 9.08 5.31 14.96
C ARG A 168 10.05 4.84 16.03
N ALA A 169 10.74 5.77 16.71
CA ALA A 169 11.61 5.42 17.82
C ALA A 169 10.79 4.88 19.00
N LEU A 170 9.62 5.47 19.27
CA LEU A 170 8.68 4.97 20.28
C LEU A 170 8.16 3.56 19.92
N ARG A 171 7.76 3.34 18.65
CA ARG A 171 7.37 1.99 18.19
C ARG A 171 8.49 0.97 18.36
N ARG A 172 9.74 1.35 18.07
CA ARG A 172 10.89 0.47 18.28
C ARG A 172 11.08 0.14 19.75
N GLN A 173 10.97 1.11 20.64
CA GLN A 173 11.07 0.86 22.09
C GLN A 173 9.98 -0.10 22.57
N GLU A 174 8.73 0.06 22.11
CA GLU A 174 7.64 -0.89 22.41
C GLU A 174 7.91 -2.29 21.86
N GLN A 175 8.45 -2.40 20.64
CA GLN A 175 8.82 -3.69 20.04
C GLN A 175 9.96 -4.37 20.81
N MET A 176 11.00 -3.62 21.19
CA MET A 176 12.12 -4.13 21.98
C MET A 176 11.66 -4.65 23.34
N LYS A 177 10.82 -3.87 24.05
CA LYS A 177 10.23 -4.30 25.34
C LYS A 177 9.43 -5.60 25.20
N LYS A 178 8.53 -5.69 24.21
CA LYS A 178 7.76 -6.92 23.95
C LYS A 178 8.65 -8.11 23.59
N ALA A 179 9.72 -7.87 22.83
CA ALA A 179 10.67 -8.92 22.47
C ALA A 179 11.50 -9.39 23.67
N GLU A 180 11.89 -8.48 24.57
CA GLU A 180 12.56 -8.77 25.82
C GLU A 180 11.67 -9.57 26.77
N GLU A 181 10.40 -9.17 26.93
CA GLU A 181 9.39 -9.90 27.70
C GLU A 181 9.18 -11.33 27.15
N ALA A 182 9.06 -11.47 25.83
CA ALA A 182 8.93 -12.78 25.18
C ALA A 182 10.18 -13.66 25.40
N LYS A 183 11.38 -13.08 25.28
CA LYS A 183 12.64 -13.77 25.59
C LYS A 183 12.74 -14.17 27.06
N GLN A 184 12.25 -13.33 27.97
CA GLN A 184 12.20 -13.66 29.40
C GLN A 184 11.28 -14.86 29.65
N GLN A 185 10.09 -14.87 29.05
CA GLN A 185 9.18 -16.02 29.13
C GLN A 185 9.79 -17.29 28.54
N GLU A 186 10.50 -17.19 27.41
CA GLU A 186 11.20 -18.31 26.78
C GLU A 186 12.34 -18.84 27.68
N ARG A 187 13.16 -17.95 28.25
CA ARG A 187 14.22 -18.34 29.20
C ARG A 187 13.63 -19.05 30.41
N ASP A 188 12.57 -18.51 31.00
CA ASP A 188 11.92 -19.09 32.16
C ASP A 188 11.29 -20.45 31.87
N ALA A 189 10.71 -20.63 30.68
CA ALA A 189 10.20 -21.92 30.22
C ALA A 189 11.32 -22.95 30.09
N LYS A 190 12.44 -22.61 29.42
CA LYS A 190 13.61 -23.48 29.29
C LYS A 190 14.25 -23.81 30.65
N GLN A 191 14.30 -22.85 31.58
CA GLN A 191 14.80 -23.09 32.93
C GLN A 191 13.91 -24.06 33.71
N ARG A 192 12.58 -23.99 33.57
CA ARG A 192 11.66 -24.97 34.16
C ARG A 192 11.84 -26.37 33.56
N GLU A 193 12.07 -26.47 32.26
CA GLU A 193 12.37 -27.74 31.59
C GLU A 193 13.69 -28.33 32.07
N LEU A 194 14.74 -27.50 32.15
CA LEU A 194 16.04 -27.88 32.69
C LEU A 194 15.93 -28.37 34.14
N TYR A 195 15.18 -27.67 34.99
CA TYR A 195 14.98 -28.06 36.39
C TYR A 195 14.27 -29.43 36.50
N LYS A 196 13.24 -29.66 35.69
CA LYS A 196 12.55 -30.97 35.63
C LYS A 196 13.50 -32.08 35.15
N ALA A 197 14.31 -31.81 34.14
CA ALA A 197 15.30 -32.75 33.63
C ALA A 197 16.37 -33.07 34.70
N ALA A 198 16.89 -32.04 35.38
CA ALA A 198 17.87 -32.18 36.45
C ALA A 198 17.34 -33.06 37.59
N LEU A 199 16.09 -32.84 38.04
CA LEU A 199 15.47 -33.67 39.08
C LEU A 199 15.34 -35.15 38.68
N ALA A 200 15.15 -35.46 37.40
CA ALA A 200 14.99 -36.83 36.94
C ALA A 200 16.32 -37.59 36.88
N VAL A 201 17.43 -36.90 36.63
CA VAL A 201 18.75 -37.53 36.40
C VAL A 201 19.72 -37.38 37.57
N LYS A 202 19.49 -36.45 38.50
CA LYS A 202 20.47 -36.07 39.53
C LYS A 202 20.96 -37.23 40.40
N ASP A 203 20.08 -38.18 40.74
CA ASP A 203 20.40 -39.27 41.68
C ASP A 203 20.99 -40.50 40.98
N VAL A 204 20.83 -40.61 39.65
CA VAL A 204 21.29 -41.75 38.85
C VAL A 204 22.60 -41.44 38.12
N VAL A 205 22.76 -40.20 37.63
CA VAL A 205 23.90 -39.80 36.80
C VAL A 205 25.04 -39.21 37.64
N PHE A 206 24.72 -38.52 38.74
CA PHE A 206 25.71 -37.81 39.55
C PHE A 206 25.77 -38.39 40.97
N GLU A 207 26.98 -38.60 41.48
CA GLU A 207 27.16 -39.01 42.87
C GLU A 207 27.04 -37.78 43.78
N ARG A 208 25.94 -37.68 44.55
CA ARG A 208 25.69 -36.61 45.53
C ARG A 208 25.83 -35.19 44.95
N LEU A 209 25.09 -34.89 43.88
CA LEU A 209 25.08 -33.56 43.26
C LEU A 209 24.63 -32.47 44.27
N SER A 210 25.35 -31.35 44.28
CA SER A 210 25.03 -30.19 45.13
C SER A 210 23.86 -29.37 44.57
N ASP A 211 23.06 -28.76 45.46
CA ASP A 211 21.87 -28.00 45.10
C ASP A 211 22.15 -26.73 44.27
N GLU A 212 23.41 -26.28 44.21
CA GLU A 212 23.85 -25.20 43.31
C GLU A 212 23.54 -25.51 41.84
N ALA A 213 23.62 -26.77 41.43
CA ALA A 213 23.32 -27.20 40.07
C ALA A 213 21.81 -27.18 39.76
N LEU A 214 20.97 -27.14 40.79
CA LEU A 214 19.51 -27.05 40.70
C LEU A 214 18.99 -25.63 40.99
N HIS A 215 19.86 -24.74 41.47
CA HIS A 215 19.51 -23.38 41.86
C HIS A 215 19.18 -22.52 40.63
N ARG A 216 18.18 -21.63 40.75
CA ARG A 216 17.83 -20.68 39.69
C ARG A 216 18.77 -19.48 39.76
N PRO A 217 19.65 -19.25 38.77
CA PRO A 217 20.55 -18.10 38.81
C PRO A 217 19.78 -16.80 38.58
N GLU A 218 19.92 -15.85 39.52
CA GLU A 218 19.37 -14.50 39.42
C GLU A 218 20.50 -13.49 39.10
N THR A 219 20.83 -13.37 37.81
CA THR A 219 21.77 -12.35 37.32
C THR A 219 21.00 -11.29 36.51
N GLY A 220 21.01 -10.03 36.96
CA GLY A 220 20.32 -8.92 36.29
C GLY A 220 21.27 -7.75 36.02
N VAL A 221 21.03 -7.05 34.91
CA VAL A 221 21.61 -5.73 34.63
C VAL A 221 20.45 -4.72 34.59
N PRO A 222 20.46 -3.64 35.39
CA PRO A 222 21.49 -3.27 36.36
C PRO A 222 21.53 -4.22 37.57
N SER A 223 22.64 -4.22 38.30
CA SER A 223 22.77 -4.98 39.56
C SER A 223 21.69 -4.50 40.54
N PRO A 224 20.66 -5.30 40.83
CA PRO A 224 19.62 -4.86 41.74
C PRO A 224 20.23 -4.68 43.13
N LEU A 225 20.02 -3.51 43.74
CA LEU A 225 20.34 -3.30 45.15
C LEU A 225 19.44 -4.25 45.94
N GLN A 226 20.03 -5.34 46.44
CA GLN A 226 19.57 -6.31 47.45
C GLN A 226 18.05 -6.53 47.62
N HIS A 227 17.64 -7.81 47.57
CA HIS A 227 16.36 -8.37 47.99
C HIS A 227 15.57 -7.56 49.04
N ASN A 228 14.73 -6.63 48.58
CA ASN A 228 13.57 -6.15 49.32
C ASN A 228 12.34 -6.44 48.45
N PRO A 229 11.45 -7.36 48.84
CA PRO A 229 10.32 -7.81 48.01
C PRO A 229 9.17 -6.80 47.91
N SER A 230 9.41 -5.48 48.05
CA SER A 230 8.34 -4.49 48.19
C SER A 230 8.54 -3.16 47.46
N VAL A 231 9.59 -2.98 46.65
CA VAL A 231 9.70 -1.78 45.81
C VAL A 231 9.32 -2.16 44.38
N GLU A 232 8.03 -2.15 44.09
CA GLU A 232 7.57 -2.10 42.70
C GLU A 232 8.15 -0.83 42.07
N GLU A 233 9.15 -0.97 41.20
CA GLU A 233 9.65 0.13 40.38
C GLU A 233 8.45 0.83 39.72
N ALA A 234 8.33 2.13 39.94
CA ALA A 234 7.22 2.92 39.42
C ALA A 234 7.20 2.82 37.88
N LYS A 235 6.26 2.02 37.36
CA LYS A 235 6.11 1.82 35.92
C LYS A 235 5.88 3.18 35.25
N PRO A 236 6.56 3.47 34.12
CA PRO A 236 6.31 4.71 33.39
C PRO A 236 4.84 4.78 32.99
N LEU A 237 4.23 5.93 33.26
CA LEU A 237 2.81 6.18 33.00
C LEU A 237 2.49 5.88 31.53
N THR A 238 1.43 5.11 31.31
CA THR A 238 0.91 4.85 29.97
C THR A 238 0.34 6.14 29.35
N PRO A 239 0.24 6.23 28.01
CA PRO A 239 -0.36 7.39 27.35
C PRO A 239 -1.78 7.73 27.85
N LEU A 240 -2.55 6.69 28.21
CA LEU A 240 -3.87 6.83 28.78
C LEU A 240 -3.81 7.45 30.19
N GLU A 241 -2.96 6.93 31.08
CA GLU A 241 -2.79 7.47 32.43
C GLU A 241 -2.31 8.93 32.42
N ALA A 242 -1.37 9.26 31.54
CA ALA A 242 -0.91 10.63 31.35
C ALA A 242 -2.06 11.56 30.90
N ALA A 243 -2.92 11.10 29.99
CA ALA A 243 -4.08 11.88 29.56
C ALA A 243 -5.13 12.04 30.67
N LEU A 244 -5.32 11.02 31.51
CA LEU A 244 -6.24 11.08 32.67
C LEU A 244 -5.75 12.07 33.73
N GLN A 245 -4.44 12.16 33.96
CA GLN A 245 -3.85 13.18 34.86
C GLN A 245 -4.16 14.61 34.38
N ASP A 246 -4.20 14.83 33.07
CA ASP A 246 -4.57 16.11 32.44
C ASP A 246 -6.10 16.38 32.44
N GLY A 247 -6.90 15.54 33.10
CA GLY A 247 -8.36 15.70 33.22
C GLY A 247 -9.15 15.22 31.99
N ALA A 248 -8.59 14.32 31.18
CA ALA A 248 -9.30 13.74 30.05
C ALA A 248 -10.44 12.80 30.48
N VAL A 249 -11.52 12.78 29.71
CA VAL A 249 -12.74 12.01 30.00
C VAL A 249 -13.14 11.17 28.79
N SER A 250 -13.76 10.01 29.01
CA SER A 250 -14.34 9.21 27.91
C SER A 250 -15.50 9.95 27.24
N THR A 251 -15.59 9.89 25.90
CA THR A 251 -16.74 10.40 25.12
C THR A 251 -17.92 9.41 25.05
N GLY A 252 -17.81 8.25 25.70
CA GLY A 252 -18.82 7.20 25.71
C GLY A 252 -20.01 7.51 26.62
N GLU A 253 -20.49 6.48 27.31
CA GLU A 253 -21.53 6.59 28.33
C GLU A 253 -21.05 7.37 29.57
N VAL A 254 -21.98 7.88 30.39
CA VAL A 254 -21.67 8.61 31.64
C VAL A 254 -20.79 7.79 32.61
N GLY A 255 -20.99 6.47 32.66
CA GLY A 255 -20.19 5.54 33.47
C GLY A 255 -19.12 4.77 32.70
N HIS A 256 -18.74 5.22 31.50
CA HIS A 256 -17.75 4.53 30.67
C HIS A 256 -16.33 4.82 31.16
N MET A 257 -15.61 3.77 31.57
CA MET A 257 -14.19 3.87 31.92
C MET A 257 -13.33 4.08 30.66
N PRO A 258 -12.46 5.09 30.60
CA PRO A 258 -11.59 5.32 29.44
C PRO A 258 -10.69 4.12 29.11
N THR A 259 -10.64 3.73 27.83
CA THR A 259 -9.79 2.62 27.35
C THR A 259 -9.26 2.91 25.94
N ASP A 260 -8.01 2.51 25.68
CA ASP A 260 -7.40 2.57 24.34
C ASP A 260 -7.59 1.26 23.55
N VAL A 261 -8.04 0.19 24.22
CA VAL A 261 -8.27 -1.11 23.59
C VAL A 261 -9.71 -1.16 23.04
N PRO A 262 -9.89 -1.39 21.72
CA PRO A 262 -11.21 -1.49 21.14
C PRO A 262 -11.91 -2.79 21.58
N ARG A 263 -13.17 -2.68 22.01
CA ARG A 263 -14.04 -3.83 22.26
C ARG A 263 -14.54 -4.38 20.92
N LEU A 264 -14.16 -5.61 20.59
CA LEU A 264 -14.58 -6.29 19.37
C LEU A 264 -15.82 -7.15 19.63
N VAL A 265 -16.96 -6.76 19.06
CA VAL A 265 -18.22 -7.52 19.20
C VAL A 265 -18.49 -8.27 17.90
N LYS A 266 -18.38 -9.59 17.91
CA LYS A 266 -18.64 -10.44 16.73
C LYS A 266 -20.14 -10.46 16.43
N THR A 267 -20.54 -9.95 15.26
CA THR A 267 -21.94 -9.87 14.82
C THR A 267 -22.28 -10.89 13.73
N GLY A 268 -21.30 -11.68 13.28
CA GLY A 268 -21.46 -12.72 12.27
C GLY A 268 -20.14 -13.42 11.97
N ASN A 269 -20.13 -14.31 10.98
CA ASN A 269 -18.96 -15.14 10.68
C ASN A 269 -17.71 -14.31 10.32
N THR A 270 -17.88 -13.33 9.43
CA THR A 270 -16.80 -12.45 8.93
C THR A 270 -16.92 -11.01 9.41
N ARG A 271 -17.88 -10.72 10.30
CA ARG A 271 -18.24 -9.36 10.73
C ARG A 271 -18.06 -9.16 12.22
N HIS A 272 -17.51 -8.01 12.58
CA HIS A 272 -17.47 -7.54 13.95
C HIS A 272 -17.73 -6.03 14.02
N ASN A 273 -18.16 -5.53 15.18
CA ASN A 273 -18.14 -4.11 15.51
C ASN A 273 -16.84 -3.83 16.25
N LYS A 274 -16.15 -2.76 15.88
CA LYS A 274 -15.01 -2.19 16.61
C LYS A 274 -15.54 -1.02 17.43
N LEU A 275 -15.73 -1.23 18.74
CA LEU A 275 -16.26 -0.22 19.65
C LEU A 275 -15.13 0.36 20.47
N ILE A 276 -14.78 1.60 20.17
CA ILE A 276 -13.79 2.42 20.87
C ILE A 276 -14.30 3.85 20.83
N PHE A 277 -14.02 4.61 21.89
CA PHE A 277 -14.50 5.98 22.04
C PHE A 277 -13.30 6.92 22.13
N PRO A 278 -13.28 8.02 21.36
CA PRO A 278 -12.17 8.95 21.43
C PRO A 278 -12.12 9.62 22.80
N LEU A 279 -10.93 9.84 23.33
CA LEU A 279 -10.75 10.53 24.61
C LEU A 279 -11.02 12.04 24.44
N GLN A 280 -11.95 12.61 25.22
CA GLN A 280 -12.21 14.04 25.22
C GLN A 280 -11.27 14.75 26.20
N MET A 281 -10.46 15.65 25.69
CA MET A 281 -9.61 16.51 26.50
C MET A 281 -10.37 17.76 26.92
N PRO A 282 -10.08 18.34 28.11
CA PRO A 282 -10.64 19.63 28.49
C PRO A 282 -10.12 20.76 27.57
N PRO A 283 -10.91 21.82 27.36
CA PRO A 283 -10.49 22.99 26.57
C PRO A 283 -9.43 23.81 27.31
N ALA A 284 -8.74 24.71 26.59
CA ALA A 284 -7.80 25.63 27.21
C ALA A 284 -8.52 26.62 28.15
N THR A 285 -7.91 26.94 29.29
CA THR A 285 -8.52 27.74 30.36
C THR A 285 -8.25 29.24 30.24
N HIS A 286 -7.91 29.76 29.06
CA HIS A 286 -7.63 31.20 28.86
C HIS A 286 -8.91 32.06 28.87
N LYS A 287 -8.75 33.38 29.07
CA LYS A 287 -9.86 34.34 29.24
C LYS A 287 -10.94 34.29 28.15
N PHE A 288 -10.56 33.99 26.90
CA PHE A 288 -11.51 33.98 25.78
C PHE A 288 -12.45 32.76 25.73
N ASN A 289 -12.05 31.63 26.34
CA ASN A 289 -12.89 30.42 26.48
C ASN A 289 -13.77 30.48 27.72
N ARG A 290 -13.38 31.28 28.72
CA ARG A 290 -14.19 31.54 29.92
C ARG A 290 -15.41 32.40 29.55
N ALA A 291 -16.54 32.12 30.19
CA ALA A 291 -17.81 32.79 29.95
C ALA A 291 -18.24 32.80 28.45
N PHE A 292 -17.90 31.73 27.72
CA PHE A 292 -18.36 31.56 26.35
C PHE A 292 -19.87 31.23 26.32
N VAL A 293 -20.62 31.95 25.49
CA VAL A 293 -22.08 31.75 25.35
C VAL A 293 -22.36 30.51 24.50
N ASP A 294 -22.48 29.33 25.12
CA ASP A 294 -22.79 28.06 24.43
C ASP A 294 -24.29 27.90 24.14
N ALA A 295 -25.17 28.30 25.07
CA ALA A 295 -26.62 28.07 24.95
C ALA A 295 -27.29 28.88 23.81
N GLY A 296 -26.75 30.06 23.49
CA GLY A 296 -27.37 30.96 22.52
C GLY A 296 -27.06 30.65 21.06
N TYR A 297 -25.91 30.04 20.75
CA TYR A 297 -25.37 29.79 19.38
C TYR A 297 -25.32 31.00 18.42
N GLN A 298 -25.78 32.18 18.82
CA GLN A 298 -25.83 33.42 18.04
C GLN A 298 -24.98 34.50 18.71
N ARG A 299 -23.66 34.32 18.70
CA ARG A 299 -22.74 35.31 19.28
C ARG A 299 -22.59 36.52 18.36
N GLN A 300 -22.78 37.72 18.90
CA GLN A 300 -22.53 39.00 18.22
C GLN A 300 -21.33 39.76 18.82
N ARG A 301 -20.61 39.14 19.76
CA ARG A 301 -19.41 39.74 20.38
C ARG A 301 -18.35 40.00 19.31
N ALA A 302 -17.80 41.21 19.28
CA ALA A 302 -16.69 41.56 18.40
C ALA A 302 -15.47 40.68 18.68
N ILE A 303 -14.91 40.07 17.64
CA ILE A 303 -13.73 39.20 17.74
C ILE A 303 -12.49 40.09 17.63
N THR A 304 -11.70 40.14 18.70
CA THR A 304 -10.46 40.93 18.71
C THR A 304 -9.30 40.14 18.07
N PRO A 305 -8.28 40.81 17.51
CA PRO A 305 -7.08 40.13 17.02
C PRO A 305 -6.37 39.32 18.12
N ALA A 306 -6.42 39.78 19.37
CA ALA A 306 -5.89 39.05 20.52
C ALA A 306 -6.61 37.71 20.76
N GLU A 307 -7.95 37.67 20.61
CA GLU A 307 -8.73 36.43 20.65
C GLU A 307 -8.24 35.47 19.55
N MET A 308 -8.04 35.97 18.33
CA MET A 308 -7.57 35.16 17.20
C MET A 308 -6.16 34.57 17.41
N LEU A 309 -5.23 35.36 17.95
CA LEU A 309 -3.86 34.90 18.20
C LEU A 309 -3.80 33.82 19.29
N VAL A 310 -4.58 33.98 20.36
CA VAL A 310 -4.66 32.96 21.42
C VAL A 310 -5.29 31.67 20.89
N VAL A 311 -6.40 31.75 20.16
CA VAL A 311 -7.02 30.57 19.53
C VAL A 311 -6.08 29.93 18.50
N ARG A 312 -5.28 30.70 17.76
CA ARG A 312 -4.27 30.16 16.84
C ARG A 312 -3.23 29.30 17.57
N GLN A 313 -2.77 29.74 18.76
CA GLN A 313 -1.86 28.96 19.59
C GLN A 313 -2.53 27.68 20.11
N GLU A 314 -3.78 27.76 20.56
CA GLU A 314 -4.59 26.60 20.98
C GLU A 314 -4.74 25.59 19.82
N VAL A 315 -5.09 26.05 18.61
CA VAL A 315 -5.16 25.21 17.40
C VAL A 315 -3.81 24.56 17.09
N GLY A 316 -2.71 25.30 17.27
CA GLY A 316 -1.35 24.75 17.14
C GLY A 316 -1.07 23.60 18.11
N GLN A 317 -1.47 23.75 19.38
CA GLN A 317 -1.34 22.70 20.40
C GLN A 317 -2.23 21.48 20.09
N MET A 318 -3.50 21.71 19.71
CA MET A 318 -4.42 20.64 19.29
C MET A 318 -3.88 19.90 18.06
N ARG A 319 -3.30 20.62 17.10
CA ARG A 319 -2.67 20.03 15.91
C ARG A 319 -1.49 19.14 16.29
N ARG A 320 -0.62 19.56 17.20
CA ARG A 320 0.49 18.71 17.68
C ARG A 320 -0.04 17.44 18.36
N ARG A 321 -1.10 17.55 19.17
CA ARG A 321 -1.72 16.41 19.84
C ARG A 321 -2.30 15.40 18.84
N VAL A 322 -3.09 15.85 17.86
CA VAL A 322 -3.66 14.95 16.84
C VAL A 322 -2.58 14.34 15.94
N MET A 323 -1.49 15.07 15.67
CA MET A 323 -0.35 14.56 14.88
C MET A 323 0.38 13.40 15.56
N ARG A 324 0.47 13.37 16.89
CA ARG A 324 1.03 12.21 17.63
C ARG A 324 0.24 10.92 17.40
N MET A 325 -1.07 11.03 17.12
CA MET A 325 -1.97 9.90 16.86
C MET A 325 -2.13 9.59 15.37
N ALA A 326 -1.65 10.46 14.48
CA ALA A 326 -1.92 10.39 13.04
C ALA A 326 -1.36 9.12 12.38
N SER A 327 -0.25 8.58 12.89
CA SER A 327 0.37 7.34 12.40
C SER A 327 -0.46 6.08 12.71
N LYS A 328 -1.36 6.16 13.71
CA LYS A 328 -2.30 5.08 14.09
C LYS A 328 -3.62 5.18 13.34
N TYR A 329 -3.88 6.31 12.67
CA TYR A 329 -5.11 6.53 11.93
C TYR A 329 -5.20 5.65 10.68
N MET A 330 -6.42 5.36 10.29
CA MET A 330 -6.71 4.59 9.09
C MET A 330 -6.70 5.50 7.87
N ARG A 331 -6.48 4.91 6.69
CA ARG A 331 -6.45 5.64 5.43
C ARG A 331 -7.65 5.28 4.58
N VAL A 332 -8.44 6.29 4.20
CA VAL A 332 -9.61 6.09 3.34
C VAL A 332 -9.11 5.78 1.93
N VAL A 333 -9.37 4.58 1.41
CA VAL A 333 -8.86 4.18 0.08
C VAL A 333 -9.92 4.17 -1.01
N ARG A 334 -11.20 4.21 -0.62
CA ARG A 334 -12.34 4.31 -1.54
C ARG A 334 -13.28 5.41 -1.09
N ASP A 335 -13.91 6.04 -2.08
CA ASP A 335 -14.79 7.16 -1.80
C ASP A 335 -15.98 6.71 -0.95
N PRO A 336 -16.24 7.40 0.17
CA PRO A 336 -17.32 7.04 1.07
C PRO A 336 -18.69 7.14 0.40
N GLN A 337 -19.54 6.13 0.62
CA GLN A 337 -20.93 6.15 0.19
C GLN A 337 -21.82 6.63 1.35
N CYS A 338 -22.63 7.66 1.09
CA CYS A 338 -23.51 8.24 2.10
C CYS A 338 -24.99 8.00 1.75
N ARG A 339 -25.65 7.12 2.51
CA ARG A 339 -27.11 6.89 2.48
C ARG A 339 -27.63 6.77 3.92
N GLY A 340 -27.71 7.91 4.60
CA GLY A 340 -27.94 8.00 6.05
C GLY A 340 -26.68 7.66 6.86
N LYS A 341 -26.19 6.43 6.75
CA LYS A 341 -24.85 6.02 7.22
C LYS A 341 -23.79 6.34 6.18
N VAL A 342 -22.55 6.49 6.64
CA VAL A 342 -21.39 6.63 5.76
C VAL A 342 -20.60 5.32 5.80
N GLN A 343 -20.39 4.70 4.65
CA GLN A 343 -19.59 3.47 4.51
C GLN A 343 -18.39 3.76 3.63
N ALA A 344 -17.20 3.36 4.06
CA ALA A 344 -15.97 3.49 3.30
C ALA A 344 -15.07 2.27 3.52
N ASP A 345 -14.08 2.13 2.64
CA ASP A 345 -13.03 1.14 2.78
C ASP A 345 -11.76 1.82 3.28
N PHE A 346 -11.14 1.19 4.27
CA PHE A 346 -10.01 1.71 5.01
C PHE A 346 -8.82 0.76 4.91
N CYS A 347 -7.65 1.33 4.70
CA CYS A 347 -6.37 0.69 4.85
C CYS A 347 -5.89 0.94 6.28
N THR A 348 -5.77 -0.14 7.06
CA THR A 348 -5.42 -0.08 8.49
C THR A 348 -3.90 -0.09 8.68
N PRO A 349 -3.39 0.45 9.80
CA PRO A 349 -1.98 0.35 10.15
C PRO A 349 -1.49 -1.11 10.34
N ASP A 350 -2.41 -2.05 10.54
CA ASP A 350 -2.13 -3.49 10.70
C ASP A 350 -1.88 -4.21 9.36
N GLY A 351 -2.03 -3.51 8.22
CA GLY A 351 -1.89 -4.12 6.90
C GLY A 351 -3.14 -4.86 6.44
N ASP A 352 -4.32 -4.38 6.82
CA ASP A 352 -5.61 -4.92 6.38
C ASP A 352 -6.42 -3.92 5.57
N LEU A 353 -7.25 -4.44 4.67
CA LEU A 353 -8.33 -3.69 4.00
C LEU A 353 -9.64 -4.02 4.70
N VAL A 354 -10.28 -3.02 5.31
CA VAL A 354 -11.56 -3.20 6.02
C VAL A 354 -12.64 -2.29 5.44
N SER A 355 -13.87 -2.78 5.33
CA SER A 355 -15.04 -1.96 5.04
C SER A 355 -15.85 -1.77 6.31
N GLY A 356 -16.09 -0.51 6.70
CA GLY A 356 -16.74 -0.16 7.96
C GLY A 356 -17.82 0.91 7.78
N ARG A 357 -18.76 0.97 8.72
CA ARG A 357 -19.87 1.95 8.73
C ARG A 357 -19.74 2.90 9.90
N VAL A 358 -20.05 4.17 9.65
CA VAL A 358 -20.13 5.23 10.64
C VAL A 358 -21.55 5.77 10.72
N TYR A 359 -22.09 5.84 11.94
CA TYR A 359 -23.45 6.34 12.20
C TYR A 359 -23.43 7.79 12.72
N ARG A 360 -24.50 8.52 12.42
CA ARG A 360 -24.67 9.92 12.83
C ARG A 360 -25.03 10.08 14.31
N ARG A 361 -25.82 9.15 14.86
CA ARG A 361 -26.27 9.16 16.26
C ARG A 361 -25.32 8.32 17.12
N PHE A 362 -25.29 8.63 18.41
CA PHE A 362 -24.53 7.87 19.39
C PHE A 362 -25.15 6.48 19.63
N TYR A 363 -24.27 5.48 19.68
CA TYR A 363 -24.56 4.12 20.09
C TYR A 363 -23.34 3.63 20.90
N GLY A 364 -23.48 3.60 22.23
CA GLY A 364 -22.44 3.14 23.14
C GLY A 364 -22.19 1.63 23.02
N ASP A 365 -21.17 1.13 23.72
CA ASP A 365 -20.85 -0.30 23.73
C ASP A 365 -21.66 -1.08 24.78
N ARG A 366 -22.13 -0.38 25.83
CA ARG A 366 -22.98 -0.94 26.89
C ARG A 366 -24.39 -0.41 26.80
N ASN A 367 -24.56 0.92 26.66
CA ASN A 367 -25.88 1.53 26.59
C ASN A 367 -25.91 2.74 25.64
N ARG A 368 -27.07 3.39 25.50
CA ARG A 368 -27.26 4.51 24.58
C ARG A 368 -27.21 5.89 25.25
N VAL A 369 -27.06 5.94 26.57
CA VAL A 369 -27.13 7.17 27.36
C VAL A 369 -25.77 7.86 27.32
N SER A 370 -25.73 9.09 26.82
CA SER A 370 -24.53 9.94 26.81
C SER A 370 -24.90 11.39 27.09
N ALA A 371 -23.92 12.19 27.51
CA ALA A 371 -24.08 13.64 27.68
C ALA A 371 -24.10 14.40 26.33
N HIS A 372 -23.94 13.71 25.21
CA HIS A 372 -23.79 14.33 23.89
C HIS A 372 -25.11 14.36 23.12
N SER A 373 -25.43 15.53 22.56
CA SER A 373 -26.46 15.65 21.51
C SER A 373 -26.00 14.97 20.22
N THR A 374 -26.97 14.62 19.35
CA THR A 374 -26.67 14.15 17.98
C THR A 374 -25.82 15.16 17.19
N MET A 375 -25.99 16.47 17.46
CA MET A 375 -25.19 17.51 16.81
C MET A 375 -23.74 17.52 17.29
N ARG A 376 -23.45 17.10 18.52
CA ARG A 376 -22.07 16.95 19.00
C ARG A 376 -21.47 15.65 18.45
N TRP A 377 -22.17 14.53 18.60
CA TRP A 377 -21.68 13.22 18.22
C TRP A 377 -21.35 13.08 16.73
N GLN A 378 -22.11 13.72 15.83
CA GLN A 378 -21.80 13.66 14.39
C GLN A 378 -20.41 14.23 14.03
N HIS A 379 -19.83 15.08 14.89
CA HIS A 379 -18.45 15.57 14.75
C HIS A 379 -17.46 14.66 15.49
N ILE A 380 -17.77 14.27 16.73
CA ILE A 380 -16.92 13.40 17.56
C ILE A 380 -16.71 12.02 16.89
N GLY A 381 -17.81 11.34 16.53
CA GLY A 381 -17.78 10.03 15.86
C GLY A 381 -17.36 10.08 14.39
N GLY A 382 -16.86 11.21 13.89
CA GLY A 382 -16.31 11.33 12.54
C GLY A 382 -17.32 11.21 11.39
N TRP A 383 -18.63 11.25 11.64
CA TRP A 383 -19.65 11.13 10.58
C TRP A 383 -19.59 12.31 9.59
N LYS A 384 -19.47 13.54 10.10
CA LYS A 384 -19.30 14.75 9.27
C LYS A 384 -17.96 14.76 8.53
N LEU A 385 -16.91 14.26 9.18
CA LEU A 385 -15.57 14.14 8.60
C LEU A 385 -15.61 13.20 7.39
N LEU A 386 -16.05 11.95 7.59
CA LEU A 386 -16.10 10.94 6.54
C LEU A 386 -17.08 11.30 5.41
N LYS A 387 -18.14 12.06 5.70
CA LYS A 387 -19.06 12.56 4.68
C LYS A 387 -18.43 13.59 3.74
N ARG A 388 -17.47 14.39 4.21
CA ARG A 388 -16.86 15.51 3.47
C ARG A 388 -15.58 15.10 2.73
N ILE A 389 -14.80 14.20 3.32
CA ILE A 389 -13.51 13.77 2.75
C ILE A 389 -13.69 12.74 1.63
N LYS A 390 -12.65 12.58 0.81
CA LYS A 390 -12.56 11.60 -0.28
C LYS A 390 -11.42 10.62 -0.02
N ARG A 391 -11.24 9.62 -0.90
CA ARG A 391 -10.10 8.70 -0.82
C ARG A 391 -8.74 9.42 -0.82
N GLY A 392 -7.79 8.90 -0.06
CA GLY A 392 -6.47 9.48 0.19
C GLY A 392 -6.38 10.37 1.42
N SER A 393 -7.45 10.51 2.20
CA SER A 393 -7.41 11.21 3.49
C SER A 393 -7.29 10.25 4.69
N LEU A 394 -6.95 10.80 5.86
CA LEU A 394 -6.94 10.08 7.13
C LEU A 394 -8.36 9.96 7.70
N PHE A 395 -8.59 8.89 8.46
CA PHE A 395 -9.77 8.71 9.29
C PHE A 395 -9.35 8.16 10.67
N PRO A 396 -9.82 8.76 11.79
CA PRO A 396 -9.38 8.37 13.13
C PRO A 396 -9.64 6.90 13.44
N HIS A 397 -8.72 6.27 14.18
CA HIS A 397 -8.90 4.88 14.63
C HIS A 397 -9.67 4.74 15.94
N ASP A 398 -9.79 5.85 16.70
CA ASP A 398 -10.39 5.95 18.03
C ASP A 398 -11.91 6.13 18.00
N VAL A 399 -12.50 6.25 16.80
CA VAL A 399 -13.95 6.33 16.64
C VAL A 399 -14.53 4.94 16.37
N PRO A 400 -15.77 4.66 16.83
CA PRO A 400 -16.36 3.34 16.68
C PRO A 400 -16.71 3.08 15.22
N LEU A 401 -16.37 1.87 14.74
CA LEU A 401 -16.71 1.37 13.43
C LEU A 401 -17.66 0.18 13.54
N TYR A 402 -18.77 0.24 12.80
CA TYR A 402 -19.81 -0.78 12.85
C TYR A 402 -19.81 -1.65 11.60
N ALA A 403 -20.15 -2.93 11.78
CA ALA A 403 -20.20 -3.97 10.76
C ALA A 403 -18.92 -4.03 9.92
N VAL A 404 -17.77 -4.01 10.60
CA VAL A 404 -16.44 -4.10 9.99
C VAL A 404 -16.29 -5.46 9.33
N THR A 405 -15.88 -5.44 8.07
CA THR A 405 -15.57 -6.64 7.27
C THR A 405 -14.15 -6.53 6.77
N LYS A 406 -13.31 -7.52 7.09
CA LYS A 406 -11.98 -7.65 6.49
C LYS A 406 -12.10 -8.24 5.10
N HIS A 407 -11.45 -7.62 4.12
CA HIS A 407 -11.40 -8.14 2.75
C HIS A 407 -10.43 -9.33 2.68
N PRO A 408 -10.84 -10.47 2.11
CA PRO A 408 -9.95 -11.60 1.89
C PRO A 408 -8.76 -11.21 1.02
N GLN A 409 -7.60 -11.76 1.35
CA GLN A 409 -6.33 -11.52 0.67
C GLN A 409 -5.95 -12.73 -0.19
N VAL A 410 -5.20 -12.48 -1.26
CA VAL A 410 -4.54 -13.48 -2.11
C VAL A 410 -3.04 -13.25 -2.09
N ASP A 411 -2.25 -14.28 -2.38
CA ASP A 411 -0.79 -14.20 -2.27
C ASP A 411 -0.17 -13.40 -3.43
N PHE A 412 -0.66 -13.59 -4.65
CA PHE A 412 -0.19 -12.86 -5.83
C PHE A 412 -0.86 -11.48 -6.00
N PRO A 413 -0.17 -10.50 -6.60
CA PRO A 413 -0.74 -9.18 -6.84
C PRO A 413 -1.82 -9.22 -7.94
N ASN A 414 -2.91 -8.49 -7.72
CA ASN A 414 -4.06 -8.44 -8.62
C ASN A 414 -4.00 -7.33 -9.69
N THR A 415 -2.95 -6.52 -9.71
CA THR A 415 -2.83 -5.27 -10.49
C THR A 415 -2.86 -5.50 -11.99
N LEU A 416 -1.97 -6.35 -12.50
CA LEU A 416 -1.77 -6.61 -13.92
C LEU A 416 -2.36 -7.96 -14.39
N ILE A 417 -3.29 -8.56 -13.63
CA ILE A 417 -3.99 -9.77 -14.04
C ILE A 417 -4.86 -9.51 -15.27
N ASP A 418 -4.73 -10.36 -16.29
CA ASP A 418 -5.56 -10.32 -17.49
C ASP A 418 -7.03 -10.61 -17.15
N VAL A 419 -7.94 -9.89 -17.78
CA VAL A 419 -9.38 -10.10 -17.59
C VAL A 419 -9.91 -11.20 -18.50
N ARG A 420 -9.09 -11.71 -19.43
CA ARG A 420 -9.49 -12.74 -20.40
C ARG A 420 -9.52 -14.16 -19.82
N HIS A 421 -9.09 -14.38 -18.58
CA HIS A 421 -9.24 -15.66 -17.89
C HIS A 421 -10.70 -16.11 -17.85
N SER A 422 -10.92 -17.42 -17.89
CA SER A 422 -12.26 -17.99 -17.75
C SER A 422 -12.86 -17.67 -16.38
N THR A 423 -14.19 -17.73 -16.25
CA THR A 423 -14.86 -17.45 -14.97
C THR A 423 -14.46 -18.42 -13.86
N VAL A 424 -14.15 -19.68 -14.21
CA VAL A 424 -13.67 -20.70 -13.27
C VAL A 424 -12.24 -20.41 -12.81
N GLU A 425 -11.33 -20.10 -13.72
CA GLU A 425 -9.95 -19.69 -13.38
C GLU A 425 -9.92 -18.43 -12.50
N GLN A 426 -10.71 -17.41 -12.86
CA GLN A 426 -10.81 -16.20 -12.05
C GLN A 426 -11.41 -16.48 -10.66
N THR A 427 -12.24 -17.51 -10.54
CA THR A 427 -12.81 -17.92 -9.24
C THR A 427 -11.80 -18.67 -8.40
N ALA A 428 -11.06 -19.60 -9.00
CA ALA A 428 -9.92 -20.27 -8.38
C ALA A 428 -8.89 -19.24 -7.86
N MET A 429 -8.40 -18.36 -8.74
CA MET A 429 -7.44 -17.31 -8.41
C MET A 429 -7.91 -16.40 -7.26
N GLN A 430 -9.15 -15.88 -7.29
CA GLN A 430 -9.63 -14.97 -6.24
C GLN A 430 -9.80 -15.65 -4.86
N HIS A 431 -9.85 -16.98 -4.82
CA HIS A 431 -9.93 -17.78 -3.60
C HIS A 431 -8.56 -18.27 -3.11
N ASN A 432 -7.48 -17.82 -3.76
CA ASN A 432 -6.09 -18.20 -3.48
C ASN A 432 -5.73 -19.65 -3.86
N ASP A 433 -6.58 -20.31 -4.64
CA ASP A 433 -6.37 -21.67 -5.13
C ASP A 433 -6.29 -21.64 -6.66
N PRO A 434 -5.21 -21.07 -7.27
CA PRO A 434 -5.09 -20.99 -8.71
C PRO A 434 -5.05 -22.39 -9.32
N LEU A 435 -5.78 -22.60 -10.43
CA LEU A 435 -5.73 -23.86 -11.16
C LEU A 435 -4.33 -24.02 -11.78
N LEU A 436 -3.48 -24.84 -11.16
CA LEU A 436 -2.30 -25.37 -11.81
C LEU A 436 -2.78 -26.37 -12.86
N LEU A 437 -2.90 -25.90 -14.10
CA LEU A 437 -3.42 -26.67 -15.24
C LEU A 437 -2.60 -27.93 -15.58
N VAL A 438 -1.51 -28.21 -14.85
CA VAL A 438 -0.50 -29.23 -15.15
C VAL A 438 -0.51 -30.41 -14.18
N GLU A 439 -1.11 -30.32 -12.98
CA GLU A 439 -0.86 -31.32 -11.92
C GLU A 439 -2.07 -32.10 -11.41
N THR A 440 -3.31 -31.80 -11.84
CA THR A 440 -4.45 -32.64 -11.43
C THR A 440 -4.42 -33.98 -12.19
N PRO A 441 -4.23 -35.13 -11.52
CA PRO A 441 -4.26 -36.44 -12.15
C PRO A 441 -5.61 -36.66 -12.84
N ASP A 442 -5.62 -37.35 -13.98
CA ASP A 442 -6.84 -37.57 -14.77
C ASP A 442 -7.94 -38.28 -13.96
N ASP A 443 -7.56 -39.00 -12.90
CA ASP A 443 -8.43 -39.76 -12.02
C ASP A 443 -9.33 -38.91 -11.10
N GLN A 444 -9.03 -37.61 -10.95
CA GLN A 444 -9.77 -36.69 -10.07
C GLN A 444 -10.67 -35.70 -10.83
N LEU A 445 -10.62 -35.70 -12.16
CA LEU A 445 -11.35 -34.75 -13.01
C LEU A 445 -12.72 -35.32 -13.39
N SER A 446 -13.77 -34.51 -13.29
CA SER A 446 -15.09 -34.92 -13.79
C SER A 446 -15.06 -35.15 -15.30
N ARG A 447 -16.00 -35.95 -15.83
CA ARG A 447 -16.07 -36.28 -17.27
C ARG A 447 -16.17 -35.04 -18.17
N GLU A 448 -16.75 -33.94 -17.69
CA GLU A 448 -16.82 -32.67 -18.40
C GLU A 448 -15.49 -31.89 -18.36
N GLU A 449 -14.81 -31.89 -17.21
CA GLU A 449 -13.50 -31.25 -17.03
C GLU A 449 -12.38 -31.97 -17.80
N LEU A 450 -12.41 -33.30 -17.84
CA LEU A 450 -11.56 -34.13 -18.71
C LEU A 450 -11.75 -33.78 -20.18
N ARG A 451 -13.00 -33.52 -20.59
CA ARG A 451 -13.33 -33.13 -21.97
C ARG A 451 -12.82 -31.73 -22.30
N LEU A 452 -12.82 -30.82 -21.33
CA LEU A 452 -12.26 -29.47 -21.44
C LEU A 452 -10.72 -29.50 -21.45
N LYS A 453 -10.08 -30.25 -20.55
CA LYS A 453 -8.62 -30.47 -20.50
C LYS A 453 -8.11 -31.05 -21.82
N ARG A 454 -8.76 -32.09 -22.35
CA ARG A 454 -8.45 -32.67 -23.67
C ARG A 454 -8.73 -31.74 -24.84
N ARG A 455 -9.65 -30.77 -24.71
CA ARG A 455 -9.86 -29.73 -25.73
C ARG A 455 -8.75 -28.68 -25.68
N ALA A 456 -8.41 -28.21 -24.49
CA ALA A 456 -7.36 -27.23 -24.27
C ALA A 456 -5.98 -27.77 -24.69
N GLN A 457 -5.66 -29.02 -24.36
CA GLN A 457 -4.45 -29.70 -24.81
C GLN A 457 -4.39 -29.80 -26.34
N ARG A 458 -5.51 -30.18 -26.99
CA ARG A 458 -5.58 -30.21 -28.45
C ARG A 458 -5.46 -28.82 -29.07
N ASP A 459 -6.07 -27.81 -28.48
CA ASP A 459 -5.99 -26.43 -28.97
C ASP A 459 -4.55 -25.87 -28.82
N ALA A 460 -3.85 -26.18 -27.72
CA ALA A 460 -2.46 -25.83 -27.49
C ALA A 460 -1.49 -26.58 -28.43
N GLU A 461 -1.72 -27.88 -28.65
CA GLU A 461 -0.93 -28.68 -29.59
C GLU A 461 -1.18 -28.25 -31.05
N LEU A 462 -2.41 -27.84 -31.39
CA LEU A 462 -2.74 -27.22 -32.67
C LEU A 462 -2.05 -25.86 -32.83
N GLN A 463 -2.00 -25.04 -31.78
CA GLN A 463 -1.27 -23.77 -31.80
C GLN A 463 0.22 -23.99 -32.02
N GLN A 464 0.86 -24.91 -31.29
CA GLN A 464 2.27 -25.25 -31.49
C GLN A 464 2.56 -25.82 -32.89
N LYS A 465 1.66 -26.66 -33.44
CA LYS A 465 1.79 -27.16 -34.82
C LYS A 465 1.58 -26.06 -35.86
N VAL A 466 0.71 -25.09 -35.59
CA VAL A 466 0.51 -23.92 -36.46
C VAL A 466 1.71 -23.00 -36.40
N GLU A 467 2.30 -22.77 -35.22
CA GLU A 467 3.52 -22.00 -35.04
C GLU A 467 4.71 -22.69 -35.72
N GLY A 468 4.92 -23.99 -35.50
CA GLY A 468 5.99 -24.75 -36.16
C GLY A 468 5.86 -24.81 -37.69
N LYS A 469 4.64 -24.98 -38.23
CA LYS A 469 4.44 -24.93 -39.70
C LYS A 469 4.53 -23.51 -40.27
N LEU A 470 4.18 -22.48 -39.48
CA LEU A 470 4.45 -21.09 -39.87
C LEU A 470 5.95 -20.82 -39.89
N GLU A 471 6.72 -21.41 -38.97
CA GLU A 471 8.18 -21.35 -38.96
C GLU A 471 8.81 -22.08 -40.16
N GLU A 472 8.32 -23.27 -40.52
CA GLU A 472 8.76 -24.02 -41.70
C GLU A 472 8.41 -23.32 -43.02
N LEU A 473 7.18 -22.79 -43.17
CA LEU A 473 6.71 -22.17 -44.42
C LEU A 473 7.31 -20.80 -44.70
N PHE A 474 7.71 -20.06 -43.66
CA PHE A 474 8.25 -18.71 -43.80
C PHE A 474 9.75 -18.62 -43.53
N GLY A 475 10.42 -19.76 -43.24
CA GLY A 475 11.88 -19.85 -43.19
C GLY A 475 12.53 -18.86 -42.22
N ALA A 476 11.79 -18.42 -41.21
CA ALA A 476 12.26 -17.47 -40.23
C ALA A 476 12.25 -18.16 -38.86
N LYS A 477 13.30 -18.94 -38.61
CA LYS A 477 13.90 -18.83 -37.29
C LYS A 477 14.19 -17.34 -37.13
N ILE A 478 13.46 -16.63 -36.27
CA ILE A 478 14.18 -15.73 -35.38
C ILE A 478 15.05 -16.71 -34.60
N LYS A 479 16.24 -17.01 -35.13
CA LYS A 479 17.31 -17.44 -34.26
C LYS A 479 17.40 -16.28 -33.28
N GLN A 480 16.96 -16.49 -32.05
CA GLN A 480 17.79 -16.04 -30.97
C GLN A 480 19.15 -16.68 -31.25
N ASP A 481 19.96 -16.00 -32.06
CA ASP A 481 21.37 -16.27 -32.14
C ASP A 481 21.87 -15.92 -30.75
N ALA A 482 21.86 -16.91 -29.87
CA ALA A 482 22.62 -16.93 -28.62
C ALA A 482 24.14 -16.83 -28.89
N ASN A 483 24.55 -16.62 -30.15
CA ASN A 483 25.92 -16.37 -30.58
C ASN A 483 26.14 -15.02 -31.30
N MET A 484 25.18 -14.10 -31.27
CA MET A 484 25.42 -12.68 -31.63
C MET A 484 25.40 -11.80 -30.38
N GLY A 485 26.28 -12.11 -29.42
CA GLY A 485 26.38 -11.38 -28.16
C GLY A 485 27.63 -11.66 -27.32
N GLY A 486 28.73 -12.14 -27.93
CA GLY A 486 30.05 -12.18 -27.28
C GLY A 486 30.97 -11.01 -27.67
N GLY A 487 30.60 -10.26 -28.71
CA GLY A 487 31.28 -9.01 -29.05
C GLY A 487 30.65 -7.88 -28.27
N ARG A 488 31.35 -7.37 -27.24
CA ARG A 488 31.16 -6.00 -26.77
C ARG A 488 30.98 -5.11 -28.00
N ILE A 489 29.82 -4.50 -28.15
CA ILE A 489 29.67 -3.37 -29.09
C ILE A 489 30.46 -2.24 -28.45
N ASP A 490 31.73 -2.17 -28.83
CA ASP A 490 32.63 -1.11 -28.45
C ASP A 490 32.10 0.17 -29.12
N SER A 491 31.47 1.04 -28.34
CA SER A 491 30.93 2.33 -28.78
C SER A 491 32.00 3.31 -29.28
N ARG A 492 33.27 2.85 -29.33
CA ARG A 492 34.46 3.58 -29.80
C ARG A 492 34.89 3.23 -31.24
N ARG A 493 34.26 2.28 -31.93
CA ARG A 493 34.58 2.04 -33.36
C ARG A 493 34.01 3.18 -34.20
N VAL A 494 34.90 4.02 -34.73
CA VAL A 494 34.56 5.02 -35.74
C VAL A 494 34.11 4.27 -37.00
N ILE A 495 32.79 4.17 -37.20
CA ILE A 495 32.20 3.63 -38.42
C ILE A 495 32.59 4.55 -39.56
N THR A 496 33.15 3.99 -40.63
CA THR A 496 33.43 4.77 -41.83
C THR A 496 32.12 5.19 -42.50
N GLU A 497 32.11 6.35 -43.15
CA GLU A 497 30.91 6.91 -43.77
C GLU A 497 30.29 5.94 -44.81
N GLN A 498 31.13 5.12 -45.45
CA GLN A 498 30.72 4.06 -46.37
C GLN A 498 30.00 2.89 -45.66
N GLU A 499 30.49 2.43 -44.51
CA GLU A 499 29.84 1.37 -43.73
C GLU A 499 28.48 1.83 -43.19
N TRP A 500 28.38 3.09 -42.77
CA TRP A 500 27.11 3.69 -42.35
C TRP A 500 26.13 3.81 -43.52
N ALA A 501 26.60 4.32 -44.68
CA ALA A 501 25.79 4.43 -45.89
C ALA A 501 25.26 3.07 -46.36
N ASP A 502 26.08 2.01 -46.29
CA ASP A 502 25.68 0.65 -46.64
C ASP A 502 24.70 0.03 -45.64
N ALA A 503 24.84 0.32 -44.34
CA ALA A 503 23.89 -0.09 -43.33
C ALA A 503 22.52 0.57 -43.55
N VAL A 504 22.50 1.87 -43.85
CA VAL A 504 21.29 2.63 -44.17
C VAL A 504 20.69 2.13 -45.50
N ARG A 505 21.50 1.84 -46.51
CA ARG A 505 21.05 1.26 -47.79
C ARG A 505 20.33 -0.08 -47.57
N ARG A 506 20.90 -0.98 -46.76
CA ARG A 506 20.27 -2.25 -46.38
C ARG A 506 18.96 -2.05 -45.61
N ALA A 507 18.89 -1.07 -44.71
CA ALA A 507 17.66 -0.74 -44.00
C ALA A 507 16.56 -0.21 -44.94
N LYS A 508 16.91 0.69 -45.88
CA LYS A 508 15.97 1.21 -46.89
C LYS A 508 15.43 0.11 -47.81
N ILE A 509 16.28 -0.82 -48.25
CA ILE A 509 15.84 -1.95 -49.09
C ILE A 509 14.85 -2.83 -48.32
N ARG A 510 15.12 -3.13 -47.05
CA ARG A 510 14.23 -3.93 -46.20
C ARG A 510 12.86 -3.28 -46.01
N THR A 511 12.81 -1.97 -45.75
CA THR A 511 11.54 -1.26 -45.56
C THR A 511 10.75 -1.17 -46.85
N ILE A 512 11.40 -0.90 -47.99
CA ILE A 512 10.75 -0.88 -49.31
C ILE A 512 10.24 -2.27 -49.72
N GLN A 513 11.01 -3.33 -49.47
CA GLN A 513 10.55 -4.70 -49.72
C GLN A 513 9.39 -5.08 -48.81
N HIS A 514 9.41 -4.64 -47.55
CA HIS A 514 8.32 -4.88 -46.62
C HIS A 514 7.02 -4.20 -47.09
N THR A 515 7.06 -2.92 -47.49
CA THR A 515 5.87 -2.20 -47.95
C THR A 515 5.33 -2.79 -49.26
N LYS A 516 6.19 -3.16 -50.21
CA LYS A 516 5.79 -3.84 -51.45
C LYS A 516 5.15 -5.20 -51.20
N ASN A 517 5.68 -5.97 -50.25
CA ASN A 517 5.26 -7.36 -50.03
C ASN A 517 4.23 -7.53 -48.91
N ALA A 518 3.84 -6.48 -48.19
CA ALA A 518 2.90 -6.56 -47.07
C ALA A 518 1.56 -7.18 -47.47
N VAL A 519 0.96 -6.71 -48.56
CA VAL A 519 -0.33 -7.19 -49.07
C VAL A 519 -0.26 -8.62 -49.60
N PRO A 520 0.67 -8.99 -50.52
CA PRO A 520 0.75 -10.36 -51.03
C PRO A 520 1.14 -11.36 -49.95
N PHE A 521 2.05 -11.01 -49.01
CA PHE A 521 2.38 -11.91 -47.90
C PHE A 521 1.23 -12.07 -46.92
N ALA A 522 0.46 -11.02 -46.62
CA ALA A 522 -0.74 -11.15 -45.79
C ALA A 522 -1.80 -12.05 -46.44
N ALA A 523 -2.00 -11.95 -47.76
CA ALA A 523 -2.90 -12.82 -48.51
C ALA A 523 -2.41 -14.28 -48.50
N LYS A 524 -1.11 -14.51 -48.75
CA LYS A 524 -0.50 -15.85 -48.71
C LYS A 524 -0.60 -16.47 -47.31
N ARG A 525 -0.33 -15.71 -46.24
CA ARG A 525 -0.49 -16.13 -44.84
C ARG A 525 -1.94 -16.51 -44.53
N ARG A 526 -2.90 -15.69 -44.97
CA ARG A 526 -4.33 -15.95 -44.76
C ARG A 526 -4.80 -17.22 -45.49
N ALA A 527 -4.31 -17.46 -46.71
CA ALA A 527 -4.64 -18.67 -47.48
C ALA A 527 -4.05 -19.93 -46.82
N ALA A 528 -2.78 -19.89 -46.41
CA ALA A 528 -2.14 -20.99 -45.68
C ALA A 528 -2.87 -21.31 -44.36
N GLN A 529 -3.26 -20.27 -43.61
CA GLN A 529 -4.03 -20.43 -42.39
C GLN A 529 -5.41 -21.06 -42.65
N ARG A 530 -6.10 -20.66 -43.74
CA ARG A 530 -7.40 -21.23 -44.12
C ARG A 530 -7.31 -22.70 -44.54
N ALA A 531 -6.23 -23.11 -45.21
CA ALA A 531 -6.02 -24.51 -45.60
C ALA A 531 -5.94 -25.45 -44.37
N MET A 532 -5.39 -24.96 -43.26
CA MET A 532 -5.30 -25.71 -42.01
C MET A 532 -6.56 -25.60 -41.13
N GLN A 533 -7.47 -24.67 -41.43
CA GLN A 533 -8.65 -24.38 -40.61
C GLN A 533 -9.86 -25.25 -40.98
N VAL A 534 -9.68 -26.58 -40.91
CA VAL A 534 -10.75 -27.54 -41.17
C VAL A 534 -11.74 -27.53 -39.98
N ARG A 535 -13.00 -27.15 -40.23
CA ARG A 535 -14.09 -26.95 -39.24
C ARG A 535 -13.96 -25.68 -38.36
N ARG A 536 -13.82 -24.51 -38.99
CA ARG A 536 -13.92 -23.22 -38.27
C ARG A 536 -15.24 -23.09 -37.50
N ARG A 537 -15.19 -22.53 -36.28
CA ARG A 537 -16.38 -22.24 -35.45
C ARG A 537 -17.29 -21.22 -36.13
N ASN A 538 -18.60 -21.41 -36.00
CA ASN A 538 -19.59 -20.42 -36.44
C ASN A 538 -20.13 -19.66 -35.24
N VAL A 539 -19.41 -18.58 -34.89
CA VAL A 539 -19.68 -17.76 -33.69
C VAL A 539 -21.10 -17.19 -33.68
N LYS A 540 -21.65 -16.84 -34.85
CA LYS A 540 -23.03 -16.33 -34.97
C LYS A 540 -24.07 -17.40 -34.60
N ARG A 541 -23.82 -18.66 -34.94
CA ARG A 541 -24.68 -19.80 -34.55
C ARG A 541 -24.57 -20.12 -33.06
N GLU A 542 -23.37 -20.07 -32.48
CA GLU A 542 -23.16 -20.26 -31.05
C GLU A 542 -23.91 -19.19 -30.24
N MET A 543 -23.78 -17.92 -30.62
CA MET A 543 -24.53 -16.82 -30.02
C MET A 543 -26.05 -16.96 -30.17
N ALA A 544 -26.53 -17.42 -31.34
CA ALA A 544 -27.95 -17.65 -31.56
C ALA A 544 -28.49 -18.83 -30.72
N SER A 545 -27.70 -19.89 -30.54
CA SER A 545 -28.03 -21.02 -29.67
C SER A 545 -28.15 -20.59 -28.21
N ASN A 546 -27.21 -19.78 -27.73
CA ASN A 546 -27.21 -19.26 -26.36
C ASN A 546 -28.37 -18.30 -26.08
N ARG A 547 -29.00 -17.75 -27.12
CA ARG A 547 -30.13 -16.82 -27.01
C ARG A 547 -31.50 -17.53 -27.03
N ARG A 548 -31.56 -18.79 -27.44
CA ARG A 548 -32.77 -19.61 -27.36
C ARG A 548 -32.97 -20.02 -25.89
N ARG A 549 -34.20 -19.84 -25.39
CA ARG A 549 -34.63 -20.26 -24.06
C ARG A 549 -35.16 -21.68 -24.13
#